data_AF-A0A350D355-F1
#
_entry.id   AF-A0A350D355-F1
#
_cell.length_a   1.000
_cell.length_b   1.000
_cell.length_c   1.000
_cell.angle_alpha   90.00
_cell.angle_beta   90.00
_cell.angle_gamma   90.00
#
_symmetry.space_group_name_H-M   'P 1'
#
loop_
_entity.id
_entity.type
_entity.pdbx_description
1 polymer ?
#
loop_
_entity_poly.entity_id
_entity_poly.type
_entity_poly.pdbx_seq_one_letter_code
_entity_poly.pdbx_strand_id
1 'polypeptide(L)' 'MMQSGAGLSMMTGSGSAIYGFFGDKQQAEKAADKFKARYKVILAETVGREQYKERFLTGA' A
#
# COMPACT_ATOMS: atom_id res chain seq x y z
N MET A 1 13.84 -12.78 6.81
CA MET A 1 13.11 -11.80 5.97
C MET A 1 12.94 -10.53 6.78
N MET A 2 13.29 -9.37 6.21
CA MET A 2 13.32 -8.11 6.97
C MET A 2 11.88 -7.57 7.12
N GLN A 3 11.25 -7.84 8.26
CA GLN A 3 9.94 -7.29 8.60
C GLN A 3 10.04 -5.77 8.63
N SER A 4 9.31 -5.09 7.74
CA SER A 4 9.30 -3.62 7.63
C SER A 4 8.04 -3.01 8.26
N GLY A 5 7.43 -3.72 9.22
CA GLY A 5 6.23 -3.28 9.94
C GLY A 5 4.89 -3.67 9.30
N ALA A 6 4.90 -4.30 8.13
CA ALA A 6 3.66 -4.76 7.50
C ALA A 6 3.07 -5.96 8.28
N GLY A 7 1.79 -5.89 8.64
CA GLY A 7 1.05 -6.99 9.27
C GLY A 7 0.73 -8.12 8.29
N LEU A 8 0.70 -7.81 7.00
CA LEU A 8 0.60 -8.75 5.89
C LEU A 8 1.45 -8.22 4.73
N SER A 9 2.10 -9.12 3.99
CA SER A 9 2.80 -8.79 2.74
C SER A 9 2.50 -9.88 1.72
N MET A 10 1.98 -9.49 0.55
CA MET A 10 1.54 -10.41 -0.48
C MET A 10 1.91 -9.92 -1.87
N MET A 11 2.19 -10.87 -2.76
CA MET A 11 2.22 -10.61 -4.19
C MET A 11 0.79 -10.46 -4.71
N THR A 12 0.59 -9.54 -5.64
CA THR A 12 -0.71 -9.35 -6.31
C THR A 12 -0.70 -9.88 -7.74
N GLY A 13 -1.81 -10.47 -8.17
CA GLY A 13 -1.97 -11.07 -9.50
C GLY A 13 -0.96 -12.20 -9.76
N SER A 14 -0.36 -12.19 -10.96
CA SER A 14 0.77 -13.05 -11.33
C SER A 14 2.14 -12.43 -10.99
N GLY A 15 2.17 -11.39 -10.15
CA GLY A 15 3.34 -10.53 -9.99
C GLY A 15 3.47 -9.48 -11.11
N SER A 16 4.43 -8.56 -11.05
CA SER A 16 5.61 -8.49 -10.15
C SER A 16 5.43 -7.61 -8.90
N ALA A 17 4.23 -7.10 -8.66
CA ALA A 17 3.97 -6.17 -7.56
C ALA A 17 3.73 -6.90 -6.23
N ILE A 18 4.25 -6.30 -5.15
CA ILE A 18 4.03 -6.71 -3.77
C ILE A 18 3.37 -5.55 -3.05
N TYR A 19 2.32 -5.84 -2.28
CA TYR A 19 1.68 -4.87 -1.40
C TYR A 19 1.76 -5.34 0.05
N GLY A 20 1.80 -4.38 0.97
CA GLY A 20 1.77 -4.65 2.41
C GLY A 20 0.67 -3.83 3.08
N PHE A 21 0.00 -4.44 4.07
CA PHE A 21 -0.94 -3.73 4.93
C PHE A 21 -0.24 -3.23 6.19
N PHE A 22 -0.54 -1.99 6.55
CA PHE A 22 0.01 -1.30 7.72
C PHE A 22 -1.15 -0.80 8.57
N GLY A 23 -1.02 -0.89 9.90
CA GLY A 23 -2.05 -0.45 10.83
C GLY A 23 -2.20 1.07 10.90
N ASP A 24 -1.14 1.81 10.56
CA ASP A 24 -1.14 3.27 10.53
C ASP A 24 -0.28 3.82 9.37
N LYS A 25 -0.56 5.08 9.02
CA LYS A 25 0.10 5.80 7.93
C LYS A 25 1.60 5.98 8.17
N GLN A 26 2.03 6.22 9.41
CA GLN A 26 3.43 6.50 9.73
C GLN A 26 4.31 5.27 9.48
N GLN A 27 3.82 4.06 9.79
CA GLN A 27 4.52 2.82 9.48
C GLN A 27 4.62 2.57 7.97
N ALA A 28 3.55 2.85 7.21
CA ALA A 28 3.56 2.73 5.76
C ALA A 28 4.58 3.69 5.12
N GLU A 29 4.64 4.94 5.57
CA GLU A 29 5.60 5.95 5.09
C GLU A 29 7.04 5.55 5.39
N LYS A 30 7.34 5.09 6.61
CA LYS A 30 8.67 4.59 6.99
C LYS A 30 9.11 3.42 6.11
N ALA A 31 8.19 2.50 5.81
CA ALA A 31 8.46 1.39 4.90
C ALA A 31 8.71 1.90 3.47
N ALA A 32 7.87 2.82 2.98
CA ALA A 32 8.04 3.40 1.66
C ALA A 32 9.38 4.11 1.49
N ASP A 33 9.81 4.89 2.48
CA ASP A 33 11.11 5.56 2.48
C ASP A 33 12.29 4.59 2.39
N LYS A 34 12.17 3.42 3.01
CA LYS A 34 13.18 2.36 2.93
C LYS A 34 13.24 1.71 1.54
N PHE A 35 12.09 1.54 0.88
CA PHE A 35 12.02 0.81 -0.39
C PHE A 35 12.13 1.69 -1.63
N LYS A 36 11.82 3.00 -1.55
CA LYS A 36 11.87 3.93 -2.69
C LYS A 36 13.26 4.06 -3.33
N ALA A 37 14.32 3.75 -2.57
CA ALA A 37 15.69 3.73 -3.07
C ALA A 37 15.96 2.60 -4.09
N ARG A 38 15.14 1.54 -4.10
CA ARG A 38 15.36 0.34 -4.93
C ARG A 38 14.16 -0.03 -5.81
N TYR A 39 12.96 0.39 -5.44
CA TYR A 39 11.73 -0.01 -6.10
C TYR A 39 10.82 1.18 -6.36
N LYS A 40 9.95 1.08 -7.37
CA LYS A 40 8.82 2.00 -7.53
C LYS A 40 7.82 1.72 -6.42
N VAL A 41 7.66 2.67 -5.50
CA VAL A 41 6.76 2.56 -4.35
C VAL A 41 5.57 3.49 -4.55
N ILE A 42 4.38 2.98 -4.28
CA ILE A 42 3.14 3.75 -4.24
C ILE A 42 2.55 3.58 -2.84
N LEU A 43 2.23 4.70 -2.20
CA LEU A 43 1.42 4.71 -0.99
C LEU A 43 -0.05 4.83 -1.39
N ALA A 44 -0.88 3.96 -0.84
CA ALA A 44 -2.32 3.94 -1.07
C ALA A 44 -3.06 3.77 0.26
N GLU A 45 -4.24 4.37 0.35
CA GLU A 45 -5.14 4.22 1.48
C GLU A 45 -6.24 3.22 1.14
N THR A 46 -6.53 2.29 2.06
CA THR A 46 -7.69 1.42 1.92
C THR A 46 -8.93 2.21 2.27
N VAL A 47 -9.82 2.41 1.31
CA VAL A 47 -11.08 3.14 1.49
C VAL A 47 -12.24 2.18 1.68
N GLY A 48 -13.24 2.60 2.44
CA GLY A 48 -14.50 1.86 2.57
C GLY A 48 -15.27 1.82 1.24
N ARG A 49 -16.18 0.86 1.10
CA ARG A 49 -16.92 0.62 -0.16
C ARG A 49 -17.69 1.85 -0.67
N GLU A 50 -18.35 2.59 0.22
CA GLU A 50 -19.13 3.76 -0.18
C GLU A 50 -18.22 4.91 -0.63
N GLN A 51 -17.13 5.16 0.09
CA GLN A 51 -16.11 6.13 -0.31
C GLN A 51 -15.45 5.75 -1.64
N TYR A 52 -15.21 4.46 -1.87
CA TYR A 52 -14.71 3.96 -3.15
C TYR A 52 -15.68 4.30 -4.30
N LYS A 53 -16.98 4.02 -4.13
CA LYS A 53 -17.99 4.34 -5.15
C LYS A 53 -18.04 5.83 -5.44
N GLU A 54 -18.01 6.67 -4.40
CA GLU A 54 -18.03 8.12 -4.54
C GLU A 54 -16.80 8.61 -5.35
N ARG A 55 -15.60 8.16 -4.98
CA ARG A 55 -14.36 8.51 -5.71
C ARG A 55 -14.39 8.01 -7.15
N PHE A 56 -14.87 6.78 -7.36
CA PHE A 56 -14.99 6.20 -8.70
C PHE A 56 -15.96 6.98 -9.59
N LEU A 57 -17.10 7.43 -9.05
CA LEU A 57 -18.10 8.21 -9.80
C LEU A 57 -17.64 9.65 -10.06
N THR A 58 -16.82 10.22 -9.18
CA THR A 58 -16.35 11.61 -9.28
C THR A 58 -15.00 11.76 -9.99
N GLY A 59 -14.29 10.66 -10.21
CA GLY A 59 -12.93 10.68 -10.79
C GLY A 59 -11.87 11.26 -9.87
N ALA A 60 -12.15 11.32 -8.56
CA ALA A 60 -11.29 11.86 -7.51
C ALA A 60 -10.32 10.81 -6.94
#